data_AF-A0A931DL58-F1
#
_entry.id   AF-A0A931DL58-F1
#
_cell.length_a   1.000
_cell.length_b   1.000
_cell.length_c   1.000
_cell.angle_alpha   90.00
_cell.angle_beta   90.00
_cell.angle_gamma   90.00
#
_symmetry.space_group_name_H-M   'P 1'
#
loop_
_entity.id
_entity.type
_entity.pdbx_description
1 polymer ?
#
loop_
_entity_poly.entity_id
_entity_poly.type
_entity_poly.pdbx_seq_one_letter_code
_entity_poly.pdbx_strand_id
1 'polypeptide(L)' 'MSETERAEAALMEQVDVHPDVHRATEADEEQILRDLYGEPDSDGVYRGEAS' A
#
# COMPACT_ATOMS: atom_id res chain seq x y z
N MET A 1 -14.91 14.86 24.36
CA MET A 1 -14.33 15.29 23.07
C MET A 1 -14.10 16.78 23.08
N SER A 2 -12.86 17.18 22.81
CA SER A 2 -12.47 18.56 22.56
C SER A 2 -13.06 19.07 21.23
N GLU A 3 -12.91 20.37 20.98
CA GLU A 3 -13.29 20.99 19.71
C GLU A 3 -12.40 20.51 18.57
N THR A 4 -11.09 20.36 18.82
CA THR A 4 -10.11 19.80 17.88
C THR A 4 -10.46 18.38 17.47
N GLU A 5 -10.77 17.50 18.43
CA GLU A 5 -11.14 16.09 18.12
C GLU A 5 -12.40 16.01 17.26
N ARG A 6 -13.35 16.95 17.42
CA ARG A 6 -14.56 17.02 16.58
C ARG A 6 -14.25 17.50 15.16
N ALA A 7 -13.36 18.48 15.03
CA ALA A 7 -12.92 18.97 13.73
C ALA A 7 -12.13 17.88 12.97
N GLU A 8 -11.24 17.15 13.64
CA GLU A 8 -10.50 16.04 13.05
C GLU A 8 -11.43 14.90 12.62
N ALA A 9 -12.41 14.52 13.43
CA ALA A 9 -13.39 13.48 13.07
C ALA A 9 -14.19 13.84 11.80
N ALA A 10 -14.58 15.11 11.63
CA ALA A 10 -15.26 15.58 10.42
C ALA A 10 -14.36 15.60 9.16
N LEU A 11 -13.04 15.65 9.34
CA LEU A 11 -12.08 15.50 8.24
C LEU A 11 -11.85 14.03 7.89
N MET A 12 -11.97 13.12 8.85
CA MET A 12 -11.86 11.67 8.58
C MET A 12 -12.98 11.14 7.67
N GLU A 13 -14.16 11.77 7.66
CA GLU A 13 -15.24 11.47 6.70
C GLU A 13 -14.88 11.87 5.26
N GLN A 14 -13.81 12.66 5.06
CA GLN A 14 -13.30 13.06 3.75
C GLN A 14 -12.13 12.19 3.27
N VAL A 15 -11.70 11.23 4.08
CA VAL A 15 -10.75 10.20 3.67
C VAL A 15 -11.52 9.17 2.84
N ASP A 16 -10.96 8.75 1.70
CA ASP A 16 -11.52 7.76 0.78
C ASP A 16 -12.75 8.14 -0.06
N VAL A 17 -13.16 9.41 -0.11
CA VAL A 17 -14.33 9.84 -0.92
C VAL A 17 -14.03 9.85 -2.42
N HIS A 18 -12.77 10.00 -2.82
CA HIS A 18 -12.41 10.10 -4.22
C HIS A 18 -12.55 8.72 -4.89
N PRO A 19 -13.26 8.58 -6.03
CA PRO A 19 -13.49 7.28 -6.66
C PRO A 19 -12.21 6.55 -7.08
N ASP A 20 -11.12 7.30 -7.23
CA ASP A 20 -9.81 6.76 -7.59
C ASP A 20 -8.94 6.37 -6.39
N VAL A 21 -9.39 6.55 -5.14
CA VAL A 21 -8.60 6.11 -3.96
C VAL A 21 -8.36 4.61 -3.95
N HIS A 22 -9.23 3.82 -4.59
CA HIS A 22 -9.09 2.37 -4.74
C HIS A 22 -8.41 1.96 -6.03
N ARG A 23 -8.04 2.91 -6.90
CA ARG A 23 -7.27 2.61 -8.11
C ARG A 23 -5.81 2.58 -7.71
N ALA A 24 -5.21 1.41 -7.82
CA ALA A 24 -3.76 1.27 -7.68
C ALA A 24 -3.08 2.19 -8.72
N THR A 25 -2.36 3.21 -8.24
CA THR A 25 -1.53 4.08 -9.09
C THR A 25 -0.13 3.51 -9.28
N GLU A 26 0.24 2.53 -8.46
CA GLU A 26 1.52 1.83 -8.47
C GLU A 26 1.31 0.35 -8.81
N ALA A 27 2.37 -0.30 -9.29
CA ALA A 27 2.36 -1.74 -9.49
C ALA A 27 2.15 -2.46 -8.14
N ASP A 28 1.54 -3.64 -8.19
CA ASP A 28 1.38 -4.47 -7.01
C ASP A 28 2.75 -4.81 -6.41
N GLU A 29 2.83 -4.87 -5.07
CA GLU A 29 4.06 -5.18 -4.37
C GLU A 29 4.66 -6.51 -4.85
N GLU A 30 3.84 -7.52 -5.13
CA GLU A 30 4.31 -8.81 -5.66
C GLU A 30 4.97 -8.64 -7.03
N GLN A 31 4.41 -7.79 -7.89
CA GLN A 31 5.00 -7.51 -9.19
C GLN A 31 6.33 -6.78 -9.05
N ILE A 32 6.42 -5.78 -8.17
CA ILE A 32 7.66 -5.05 -7.89
C ILE A 32 8.73 -5.99 -7.37
N LEU A 33 8.38 -6.88 -6.43
CA LEU A 33 9.31 -7.83 -5.84
C LEU A 33 9.83 -8.84 -6.87
N ARG A 34 8.97 -9.35 -7.75
CA ARG A 34 9.37 -10.22 -8.86
C ARG A 34 10.31 -9.54 -9.84
N ASP A 35 10.02 -8.30 -10.22
CA ASP A 35 10.85 -7.53 -11.15
C ASP A 35 12.24 -7.24 -10.58
N LEU A 36 12.36 -7.04 -9.27
CA LEU A 36 13.62 -6.70 -8.59
C LEU A 36 14.45 -7.92 -8.19
N TYR A 37 13.81 -9.00 -7.75
CA TYR A 37 14.47 -10.12 -7.08
C TYR A 37 14.24 -11.47 -7.76
N GLY A 38 13.39 -11.54 -8.78
CA GLY A 38 12.97 -12.80 -9.41
C GLY A 38 11.87 -13.52 -8.62
N GLU A 39 11.70 -14.82 -8.88
CA GLU A 39 10.70 -15.61 -8.17
C GLU A 39 11.08 -15.81 -6.69
N PRO A 40 10.09 -15.83 -5.77
CA PRO A 40 10.35 -16.15 -4.39
C PRO A 40 10.80 -17.61 -4.24
N ASP A 41 11.54 -17.90 -3.16
CA ASP A 41 11.91 -19.27 -2.82
C ASP A 41 10.73 -20.09 -2.24
N SER A 42 11.00 -21.32 -1.81
CA SER A 42 9.98 -22.22 -1.24
C SER A 42 9.29 -21.70 0.02
N ASP A 43 9.91 -20.75 0.71
CA ASP A 43 9.36 -20.10 1.89
C ASP A 43 8.57 -18.83 1.54
N GLY A 44 8.48 -18.48 0.25
CA GLY A 44 7.86 -17.25 -0.23
C GLY A 44 8.75 -16.02 -0.11
N VAL A 45 10.06 -16.18 0.12
CA VAL A 45 10.97 -15.06 0.35
C VAL A 45 11.69 -14.66 -0.93
N TYR A 46 11.64 -13.37 -1.25
CA TYR A 46 12.40 -12.76 -2.34
C TYR A 46 13.84 -12.51 -1.89
N ARG A 47 14.75 -13.40 -2.27
CA ARG A 47 16.20 -13.27 -2.05
C ARG A 47 16.78 -13.14 -3.46
N GLY A 48 17.11 -11.92 -3.90
CA GLY A 48 17.64 -11.70 -5.25
C GLY A 48 18.78 -12.65 -5.61
N GLU A 49 19.05 -12.85 -6.91
CA GLU A 49 20.05 -13.82 -7.39
C GLU A 49 21.33 -13.75 -6.52
N ALA A 50 21.65 -14.86 -5.87
CA ALA A 50 22.88 -14.99 -5.12
C ALA A 50 24.03 -14.96 -6.13
N SER A 51 24.64 -13.79 -6.31
CA SER A 51 25.82 -13.56 -7.15
C SER A 51 26.94 -14.57 -6.91
#